data_AF-A0A671KIT8-F1
#
_entry.id   AF-A0A671KIT8-F1
#
_cell.length_a   1.000
_cell.length_b   1.000
_cell.length_c   1.000
_cell.angle_alpha   90.00
_cell.angle_beta   90.00
_cell.angle_gamma   90.00
#
_symmetry.space_group_name_H-M   'P 1'
#
loop_
_entity.id
_entity.type
_entity.pdbx_description
1 polymer ?
#
loop_
_entity_poly.entity_id
_entity_poly.type
_entity_poly.pdbx_seq_one_letter_code
_entity_poly.pdbx_strand_id
1 'polypeptide(L)' 'MSPLAGAELVRTPVQLYRYLLRCCKLLPSAAMQKHYQHAIRQSYNSHVDEEDPERIQMIIQRAISDADWILNKYTNKK' A
#
# COMPACT_ATOMS: atom_id res chain seq x y z
N MET A 1 6.46 -6.67 13.11
CA MET A 1 5.88 -7.50 12.03
C MET A 1 6.71 -7.23 10.79
N SER A 2 7.18 -8.27 10.10
CA SER A 2 8.00 -8.10 8.91
C SER A 2 7.10 -7.78 7.72
N PRO A 3 7.40 -6.74 6.93
CA PRO A 3 6.62 -6.45 5.74
C PRO A 3 6.75 -7.57 4.71
N LEU A 4 5.81 -7.64 3.76
CA LEU A 4 5.94 -8.54 2.62
C LEU A 4 7.28 -8.32 1.90
N ALA A 5 7.88 -9.41 1.41
CA ALA A 5 9.15 -9.37 0.69
C ALA A 5 9.13 -8.29 -0.41
N GLY A 6 10.04 -7.34 -0.32
CA GLY A 6 10.18 -6.24 -1.28
C GLY A 6 9.64 -4.88 -0.82
N ALA A 7 9.02 -4.75 0.35
CA ALA A 7 8.67 -3.44 0.92
C ALA A 7 9.90 -2.56 1.19
N GLU A 8 11.02 -3.17 1.58
CA GLU A 8 12.30 -2.49 1.83
C GLU A 8 12.88 -1.80 0.57
N LEU A 9 12.42 -2.21 -0.62
CA LEU A 9 12.81 -1.64 -1.90
C LEU A 9 11.93 -0.46 -2.33
N VAL A 10 10.84 -0.19 -1.61
CA VAL A 10 9.91 0.90 -1.91
C VAL A 10 10.47 2.21 -1.37
N ARG A 11 11.02 3.03 -2.25
CA ARG A 11 11.60 4.35 -1.93
C ARG A 11 10.95 5.50 -2.69
N THR A 12 10.07 5.21 -3.65
CA THR A 12 9.42 6.24 -4.47
C THR A 12 7.90 6.06 -4.51
N PRO A 13 7.13 7.14 -4.74
CA PRO A 13 5.67 7.05 -4.85
C PRO A 13 5.21 6.04 -5.91
N VAL A 14 5.88 5.99 -7.07
CA VAL A 14 5.54 5.05 -8.15
C VAL A 14 5.79 3.59 -7.73
N GLN A 15 6.89 3.33 -7.00
CA GLN A 15 7.15 1.99 -6.44
C GLN A 15 6.09 1.62 -5.40
N LEU A 16 5.69 2.56 -4.54
CA LEU A 16 4.64 2.36 -3.56
C LEU A 16 3.32 1.99 -4.24
N TYR A 17 2.91 2.74 -5.25
CA TYR A 17 1.68 2.49 -5.99
C TYR A 17 1.64 1.06 -6.55
N ARG A 18 2.72 0.61 -7.21
CA ARG A 18 2.83 -0.75 -7.74
C ARG A 18 2.87 -1.81 -6.64
N TYR A 19 3.55 -1.54 -5.53
CA TYR A 19 3.58 -2.43 -4.36
C TYR A 19 2.17 -2.65 -3.81
N LEU A 20 1.43 -1.58 -3.54
CA LEU A 20 0.07 -1.65 -2.99
C LEU A 20 -0.91 -2.38 -3.92
N LEU A 21 -0.79 -2.20 -5.24
CA LEU A 21 -1.58 -2.95 -6.21
C LEU A 21 -1.26 -4.46 -6.22
N ARG A 22 -0.01 -4.85 -5.97
CA ARG A 22 0.35 -6.27 -5.78
C ARG A 22 -0.23 -6.82 -4.49
N CYS A 23 -0.19 -6.06 -3.40
CA CYS A 23 -0.84 -6.43 -2.14
C CYS A 23 -2.34 -6.67 -2.33
N CYS A 24 -3.03 -5.83 -3.10
CA CYS A 24 -4.45 -6.03 -3.38
C CYS A 24 -4.75 -7.40 -3.98
N LYS A 25 -3.88 -7.95 -4.85
CA LYS A 25 -4.09 -9.27 -5.47
C LYS A 25 -4.08 -10.42 -4.47
N LEU A 26 -3.51 -10.22 -3.27
CA LEU A 26 -3.47 -11.20 -2.20
C LEU A 26 -4.75 -11.21 -1.35
N LEU A 27 -5.65 -10.23 -1.54
CA LEU A 27 -6.89 -10.16 -0.78
C LEU A 27 -7.90 -11.22 -1.24
N PRO A 28 -8.72 -11.76 -0.32
CA PRO A 28 -9.48 -12.98 -0.53
C PRO A 28 -10.68 -12.85 -1.47
N SER A 29 -11.19 -11.63 -1.74
CA SER A 29 -12.38 -11.43 -2.58
C SER A 29 -12.20 -10.31 -3.59
N ALA A 30 -12.75 -10.49 -4.80
CA ALA A 30 -12.70 -9.50 -5.87
C ALA A 30 -13.31 -8.14 -5.47
N ALA A 31 -14.34 -8.14 -4.63
CA ALA A 31 -14.94 -6.91 -4.10
C ALA A 31 -13.94 -6.12 -3.23
N MET A 32 -13.21 -6.82 -2.34
CA MET A 32 -12.16 -6.18 -1.55
C MET A 32 -11.00 -5.70 -2.41
N GLN A 33 -10.56 -6.51 -3.39
CA GLN A 33 -9.50 -6.11 -4.31
C GLN A 33 -9.87 -4.79 -5.00
N LYS A 34 -11.08 -4.68 -5.55
CA LYS A 34 -11.57 -3.45 -6.19
C LYS A 34 -11.62 -2.28 -5.19
N HIS A 35 -12.19 -2.48 -4.01
CA HIS A 35 -12.29 -1.43 -2.99
C HIS A 35 -10.92 -0.84 -2.65
N TYR A 36 -9.92 -1.67 -2.35
CA TYR A 36 -8.59 -1.19 -2.01
C TYR A 36 -7.83 -0.62 -3.22
N GLN A 37 -8.01 -1.17 -4.43
CA GLN A 37 -7.45 -0.56 -5.65
C GLN A 37 -7.97 0.87 -5.87
N HIS A 38 -9.28 1.09 -5.67
CA HIS A 38 -9.87 2.42 -5.75
C HIS A 38 -9.32 3.35 -4.65
N ALA A 39 -9.23 2.88 -3.40
CA ALA A 39 -8.67 3.65 -2.30
C ALA A 39 -7.21 4.06 -2.55
N ILE A 40 -6.38 3.15 -3.06
CA ILE A 40 -4.98 3.44 -3.44
C ILE A 40 -4.92 4.51 -4.51
N ARG A 41 -5.74 4.41 -5.57
CA ARG A 41 -5.75 5.40 -6.65
C ARG A 41 -6.18 6.78 -6.14
N GLN A 42 -7.21 6.83 -5.29
CA GLN A 42 -7.69 8.08 -4.72
C GLN A 42 -6.62 8.73 -3.83
N SER A 43 -6.01 7.96 -2.93
CA SER A 43 -4.95 8.45 -2.02
C SER A 43 -3.69 8.85 -2.77
N TYR A 44 -3.29 8.12 -3.81
CA TYR A 44 -2.13 8.50 -4.63
C TYR A 44 -2.34 9.87 -5.29
N ASN A 45 -3.52 10.09 -5.86
CA ASN A 45 -3.85 11.35 -6.52
C ASN A 45 -3.99 12.53 -5.54
N SER A 46 -4.36 12.28 -4.27
CA SER A 46 -4.46 13.35 -3.27
C SER A 46 -3.12 13.89 -2.79
N HIS A 47 -2.00 13.24 -3.14
CA HIS A 47 -0.64 13.63 -2.76
C HIS A 47 0.20 14.09 -3.97
N VAL A 48 -0.43 14.45 -5.09
CA VAL A 48 0.30 14.83 -6.32
C VAL A 48 1.15 16.09 -6.15
N ASP A 49 0.70 17.03 -5.32
CA ASP A 49 1.38 18.30 -5.05
C ASP A 49 2.35 18.21 -3.84
N GLU A 50 2.55 17.01 -3.28
CA GLU A 50 3.50 16.80 -2.19
C GLU A 50 4.92 16.74 -2.74
N GLU A 51 5.73 17.75 -2.42
CA GLU A 51 7.12 17.87 -2.87
C GLU A 51 8.14 17.65 -1.74
N ASP A 52 7.72 17.64 -0.47
CA ASP A 52 8.65 17.45 0.65
C ASP A 52 9.12 15.99 0.74
N PRO A 53 10.43 15.71 0.57
CA PRO A 53 10.95 14.36 0.58
C PRO A 53 10.72 13.63 1.92
N GLU A 54 10.75 14.34 3.05
CA GLU A 54 10.51 13.72 4.36
C GLU A 54 9.05 13.29 4.49
N ARG A 55 8.14 14.17 4.07
CA ARG A 55 6.69 13.90 4.05
C ARG A 55 6.35 12.74 3.12
N ILE A 56 6.92 12.70 1.92
CA ILE A 56 6.78 11.59 0.96
C ILE A 56 7.25 10.28 1.60
N GLN A 57 8.42 10.28 2.23
CA GLN A 57 8.95 9.08 2.87
C GLN A 57 8.05 8.60 4.02
N MET A 58 7.50 9.52 4.82
CA MET A 58 6.54 9.18 5.88
C MET A 58 5.27 8.55 5.32
N ILE A 59 4.71 9.10 4.23
CA ILE A 59 3.54 8.54 3.54
C ILE A 59 3.83 7.11 3.06
N ILE A 60 5.01 6.89 2.45
CA ILE A 60 5.44 5.56 1.99
C ILE A 60 5.48 4.57 3.14
N GLN A 61 6.18 4.88 4.24
CA GLN A 61 6.31 3.98 5.38
C GLN A 61 4.95 3.68 6.03
N ARG A 62 4.10 4.70 6.14
CA ARG A 62 2.76 4.53 6.70
C ARG A 62 1.89 3.62 5.83
N ALA A 63 1.86 3.87 4.52
CA ALA A 63 1.07 3.08 3.58
C ALA A 63 1.51 1.61 3.51
N ILE A 64 2.82 1.34 3.63
CA ILE A 64 3.35 -0.03 3.74
C ILE A 64 2.82 -0.70 5.01
N SER A 65 2.94 -0.02 6.16
CA SER A 65 2.47 -0.55 7.45
C SER A 65 0.97 -0.84 7.45
N ASP A 66 0.18 0.06 6.87
CA ASP A 66 -1.28 -0.11 6.74
C ASP A 66 -1.62 -1.30 5.82
N ALA A 67 -0.89 -1.48 4.71
CA ALA A 67 -1.09 -2.60 3.81
C ALA A 67 -0.76 -3.95 4.47
N ASP A 68 0.34 -4.02 5.23
CA ASP A 68 0.71 -5.23 5.98
C ASP A 68 -0.34 -5.58 7.03
N TRP A 69 -0.86 -4.59 7.75
CA TRP A 69 -1.95 -4.80 8.71
C TRP A 69 -3.22 -5.33 8.04
N ILE A 70 -3.63 -4.73 6.91
CA ILE A 70 -4.80 -5.17 6.13
C ILE A 70 -4.63 -6.61 5.69
N LEU A 71 -3.48 -6.95 5.10
CA LEU A 71 -3.23 -8.30 4.62
C LEU A 71 -3.29 -9.29 5.77
N ASN A 72 -2.56 -9.05 6.85
CA ASN A 72 -2.61 -9.92 8.03
C ASN A 72 -4.04 -10.11 8.56
N LYS A 73 -4.85 -9.03 8.60
CA LYS A 73 -6.25 -9.10 9.06
C LYS A 73 -7.12 -10.02 8.21
N TYR A 74 -6.92 -10.05 6.89
CA TYR A 74 -7.82 -10.73 5.96
C TYR A 74 -7.25 -12.03 5.37
N THR A 75 -5.94 -12.27 5.47
CA THR A 75 -5.27 -13.48 4.98
C THR A 75 -4.87 -14.45 6.09
N ASN A 76 -4.63 -13.99 7.33
CA ASN A 76 -4.27 -14.87 8.46
C ASN A 76 -5.47 -15.45 9.23
N LYS A 77 -6.68 -15.37 8.69
CA LYS A 77 -7.82 -16.12 9.24
C LYS A 77 -7.77 -17.57 8.76
N LYS A 78 -6.97 -18.38 9.44
CA LYS A 78 -7.26 -19.81 9.61
C LYS A 78 -8.27 -19.99 10.72
#